data_AF-A0A1A3TSA3-F1
#
_entry.id   AF-A0A1A3TSA3-F1
#
_cell.length_a   1.000
_cell.length_b   1.000
_cell.length_c   1.000
_cell.angle_alpha   90.00
_cell.angle_beta   90.00
_cell.angle_gamma   90.00
#
_symmetry.space_group_name_H-M   'P 1'
#
loop_
_entity.id
_entity.type
_entity.pdbx_description
1 polymer ?
#
loop_
_entity_poly.entity_id
_entity_poly.type
_entity_poly.pdbx_seq_one_letter_code
_entity_poly.pdbx_strand_id
1 'polypeptide(L)'
;MQRRILYAAGAAGGGLLASVFLTTALAVADTGTGSTVTDNAFSIGDFTFDPGEDGYVSIAPLSQLSPLLGIGGASLRDELTAPGVVQQELDVYGKDGSELGTVSANVNVQNLLGIESVQLRVIEADGGAGAAGLPAVGTVYSITDLGGGFQNIYIATPDADGGPGTITDVLVTPLGNMNLDWLFAGYDATHGLNPGDALAGLSAGTGEFSDNAFTIAGVTFDPGTDGFHEANELFAVAPLMNLGGGTAVVHYPGYPPILLPLYEQDLDVYGADGTDLGTAHTTLNTMNLLGIDATQFTVTDSTYADGVTAGLPVDGTVYSVVNFGGGIQNIYTAVPGTDGGSATITDTLVTPWGNTDLSSLFAGFDATQPLDPGAALTALGVGVGGDLSKDAFALDGLTFDPYALDNGTEVAGFTAINPMFGVAPLLAIGGGSLFGTALSPQDLHVYGADGSLLGSVGTAVHVSNLFGMIETTQFTITGGEFEDGVTAGLPADGTIYSVTELFGWTNIYQAIPGLDGSAASISDVLVTPFGNMDLSWMFSGFDATADFNPGDILAGLDLGDLG
;
A
#
# COMPACT_ATOMS: atom_id res chain seq x y z
N MET A 1 6.74 -23.84 40.55
CA MET A 1 8.10 -23.80 41.14
C MET A 1 8.82 -22.57 40.55
N GLN A 2 9.32 -21.69 41.42
CA GLN A 2 10.19 -20.51 41.18
C GLN A 2 9.99 -19.69 39.88
N ARG A 3 9.22 -18.61 40.01
CA ARG A 3 9.16 -17.47 39.06
C ARG A 3 10.43 -16.62 39.20
N ARG A 4 11.09 -16.30 38.08
CA ARG A 4 12.07 -15.21 37.98
C ARG A 4 11.37 -14.01 37.37
N ILE A 5 11.21 -12.95 38.16
CA ILE A 5 10.78 -11.63 37.72
C ILE A 5 12.03 -10.88 37.28
N LEU A 6 12.14 -10.51 36.00
CA LEU A 6 13.05 -9.45 35.56
C LEU A 6 12.30 -8.11 35.69
N TYR A 7 12.80 -7.25 36.58
CA TYR A 7 12.41 -5.85 36.64
C TYR A 7 13.31 -5.05 35.69
N ALA A 8 12.73 -4.33 34.72
CA ALA A 8 13.36 -3.17 34.13
C ALA A 8 13.02 -1.96 35.02
N ALA A 9 14.02 -1.47 35.76
CA ALA A 9 13.94 -0.27 36.57
C ALA A 9 14.58 0.89 35.79
N GLY A 10 13.84 1.97 35.55
CA GLY A 10 14.43 3.13 34.86
C GLY A 10 13.56 4.34 34.57
N ALA A 11 12.69 4.80 35.48
CA ALA A 11 12.30 6.22 35.57
C ALA A 11 11.50 6.47 36.87
N ALA A 12 12.20 6.82 37.95
CA ALA A 12 11.59 7.32 39.18
C ALA A 12 11.79 8.83 39.26
N GLY A 13 10.71 9.62 39.25
CA GLY A 13 10.80 11.06 39.48
C GLY A 13 9.49 11.84 39.36
N GLY A 14 8.60 11.68 40.34
CA GLY A 14 7.39 12.51 40.52
C GLY A 14 6.13 11.66 40.43
N GLY A 15 5.34 11.42 41.47
CA GLY A 15 5.07 12.22 42.65
C GLY A 15 3.57 12.15 42.93
N LEU A 16 3.16 11.15 43.71
CA LEU A 16 1.94 11.11 44.54
C LEU A 16 0.55 11.42 43.93
N LEU A 17 0.39 11.47 42.60
CA LEU A 17 -0.92 11.60 41.92
C LEU A 17 -1.32 10.37 41.07
N ALA A 18 -0.45 9.38 40.91
CA ALA A 18 -0.70 8.18 40.10
C ALA A 18 -1.54 7.09 40.80
N SER A 19 -1.86 7.23 42.09
CA SER A 19 -2.57 6.17 42.84
C SER A 19 -4.10 6.29 42.81
N VAL A 20 -4.69 7.17 42.00
CA VAL A 20 -6.16 7.35 41.90
C VAL A 20 -6.70 7.05 40.48
N PHE A 21 -5.84 6.89 39.47
CA PHE A 21 -6.25 6.52 38.10
C PHE A 21 -5.99 5.06 37.74
N LEU A 22 -5.68 4.20 38.72
CA LEU A 22 -5.62 2.76 38.51
C LEU A 22 -7.03 2.15 38.63
N THR A 23 -7.94 2.51 37.72
CA THR A 23 -9.05 1.62 37.38
C THR A 23 -8.49 0.57 36.44
N THR A 24 -8.18 -0.57 37.03
CA THR A 24 -7.92 -1.86 36.38
C THR A 24 -8.91 -2.11 35.24
N ALA A 25 -8.46 -1.87 34.00
CA ALA A 25 -8.91 -2.63 32.84
C ALA A 25 -7.97 -3.82 32.71
N LEU A 26 -8.25 -4.84 33.51
CA LEU A 26 -7.69 -6.18 33.36
C LEU A 26 -8.88 -7.10 33.62
N ALA A 27 -9.80 -7.11 32.66
CA ALA A 27 -10.65 -8.25 32.43
C ALA A 27 -9.95 -9.08 31.34
N VAL A 28 -8.79 -9.66 31.68
CA VAL A 28 -8.48 -10.97 31.09
C VAL A 28 -9.59 -11.85 31.64
N ALA A 29 -10.42 -12.40 30.77
CA ALA A 29 -11.22 -13.54 31.15
C ALA A 29 -10.25 -14.54 31.81
N ASP A 30 -10.40 -14.75 33.11
CA ASP A 30 -9.84 -15.94 33.77
C ASP A 30 -10.53 -17.11 33.09
N THR A 31 -9.92 -17.55 31.98
CA THR A 31 -10.25 -18.72 31.20
C THR A 31 -9.89 -19.90 32.09
N GLY A 32 -10.75 -20.12 33.09
CA GLY A 32 -10.50 -21.01 34.22
C GLY A 32 -9.87 -22.30 33.75
N THR A 33 -8.71 -22.63 34.32
CA THR A 33 -7.89 -23.84 34.10
C THR A 33 -8.64 -24.96 33.35
N GLY A 34 -8.59 -24.91 32.01
CA GLY A 34 -9.38 -25.78 31.12
C GLY A 34 -9.85 -25.15 29.80
N SER A 35 -9.60 -23.86 29.55
CA SER A 35 -9.94 -23.23 28.26
C SER A 35 -9.02 -23.68 27.14
N THR A 36 -9.60 -23.97 25.99
CA THR A 36 -8.92 -24.24 24.71
C THR A 36 -8.49 -22.96 24.00
N VAL A 37 -9.00 -21.79 24.45
CA VAL A 37 -8.65 -20.48 23.89
C VAL A 37 -7.26 -20.04 24.36
N THR A 38 -6.38 -19.69 23.42
CA THR A 38 -5.02 -19.23 23.71
C THR A 38 -4.95 -17.76 24.16
N ASP A 39 -3.81 -17.37 24.74
CA ASP A 39 -3.55 -15.98 25.15
C ASP A 39 -3.44 -15.00 23.95
N ASN A 40 -3.33 -15.52 22.72
CA ASN A 40 -3.23 -14.73 21.49
C ASN A 40 -4.60 -14.45 20.84
N ALA A 41 -5.68 -15.01 21.40
CA ALA A 41 -7.02 -14.81 20.91
C ALA A 41 -7.50 -13.37 21.09
N PHE A 42 -8.51 -13.00 20.31
CA PHE A 42 -9.16 -11.70 20.36
C PHE A 42 -10.68 -11.82 20.19
N SER A 43 -11.42 -10.88 20.76
CA SER A 43 -12.88 -10.88 20.75
C SER A 43 -13.43 -9.60 20.13
N ILE A 44 -14.34 -9.76 19.16
CA ILE A 44 -15.06 -8.67 18.50
C ILE A 44 -16.54 -9.07 18.38
N GLY A 45 -17.43 -8.28 19.01
CA GLY A 45 -18.86 -8.57 19.01
C GLY A 45 -19.19 -9.90 19.69
N ASP A 46 -19.93 -10.76 18.99
CA ASP A 46 -20.35 -12.06 19.51
C ASP A 46 -19.30 -13.18 19.33
N PHE A 47 -18.13 -12.86 18.75
CA PHE A 47 -17.10 -13.84 18.39
C PHE A 47 -15.79 -13.64 19.13
N THR A 48 -15.13 -14.75 19.44
CA THR A 48 -13.72 -14.81 19.83
C THR A 48 -12.97 -15.64 18.80
N PHE A 49 -11.91 -15.08 18.24
CA PHE A 49 -11.05 -15.67 17.24
C PHE A 49 -9.72 -16.04 17.88
N ASP A 50 -9.29 -17.28 17.67
CA ASP A 50 -8.06 -17.81 18.25
C ASP A 50 -7.15 -18.35 17.14
N PRO A 51 -5.93 -17.81 16.97
CA PRO A 51 -4.97 -18.33 16.00
C PRO A 51 -4.30 -19.65 16.44
N GLY A 52 -4.63 -20.17 17.62
CA GLY A 52 -4.05 -21.39 18.17
C GLY A 52 -2.66 -21.18 18.78
N GLU A 53 -2.01 -22.29 19.17
CA GLU A 53 -0.73 -22.26 19.89
C GLU A 53 0.43 -21.69 19.04
N ASP A 54 0.35 -21.83 17.71
CA ASP A 54 1.36 -21.33 16.78
C ASP A 54 1.28 -19.80 16.59
N GLY A 55 0.17 -19.18 16.99
CA GLY A 55 -0.04 -17.74 16.91
C GLY A 55 -0.27 -17.23 15.48
N TYR A 56 -0.06 -15.93 15.29
CA TYR A 56 -0.30 -15.27 14.01
C TYR A 56 0.84 -15.52 13.02
N VAL A 57 0.48 -15.68 11.75
CA VAL A 57 1.44 -15.78 10.65
C VAL A 57 2.04 -14.39 10.39
N SER A 58 3.37 -14.27 10.44
CA SER A 58 4.08 -13.06 10.04
C SER A 58 3.97 -12.79 8.55
N ILE A 59 3.89 -11.52 8.19
CA ILE A 59 3.59 -11.04 6.84
C ILE A 59 4.76 -10.20 6.36
N ALA A 60 5.49 -10.72 5.37
CA ALA A 60 6.48 -9.93 4.65
C ALA A 60 5.79 -8.74 3.95
N PRO A 61 6.34 -7.51 4.03
CA PRO A 61 5.81 -6.36 3.31
C PRO A 61 5.79 -6.61 1.80
N LEU A 62 4.65 -6.35 1.15
CA LEU A 62 4.57 -6.28 -0.31
C LEU A 62 5.28 -5.00 -0.79
N SER A 63 4.97 -3.88 -0.14
CA SER A 63 5.68 -2.62 -0.36
C SER A 63 5.89 -1.87 0.94
N GLN A 64 7.05 -1.22 1.07
CA GLN A 64 7.44 -0.48 2.25
C GLN A 64 8.20 0.78 1.85
N LEU A 65 7.72 1.91 2.33
CA LEU A 65 8.15 3.27 2.03
C LEU A 65 8.27 4.00 3.38
N SER A 66 9.19 3.53 4.20
CA SER A 66 9.34 3.92 5.59
C SER A 66 9.75 5.40 5.73
N PRO A 67 9.30 6.11 6.77
CA PRO A 67 8.30 5.72 7.76
C PRO A 67 6.85 6.03 7.31
N LEU A 68 6.61 6.27 6.03
CA LEU A 68 5.34 6.79 5.51
C LEU A 68 4.28 5.71 5.36
N LEU A 69 4.60 4.64 4.64
CA LEU A 69 3.63 3.61 4.24
C LEU A 69 4.30 2.25 4.22
N GLY A 70 3.66 1.25 4.82
CA GLY A 70 3.95 -0.15 4.63
C GLY A 70 2.65 -0.90 4.36
N ILE A 71 2.66 -1.81 3.39
CA ILE A 71 1.53 -2.67 3.03
C ILE A 71 2.00 -4.11 2.94
N GLY A 72 1.22 -5.03 3.49
CA GLY A 72 1.46 -6.47 3.44
C GLY A 72 0.15 -7.25 3.28
N GLY A 73 0.26 -8.50 2.82
CA GLY A 73 -0.88 -9.43 2.84
C GLY A 73 -1.79 -9.48 1.61
N ALA A 74 -1.53 -8.61 0.63
CA ALA A 74 -2.26 -8.41 -0.62
C ALA A 74 -3.09 -9.59 -1.18
N SER A 75 -4.24 -9.28 -1.77
CA SER A 75 -4.97 -10.20 -2.63
C SER A 75 -4.50 -9.99 -4.08
N LEU A 76 -4.24 -11.07 -4.82
CA LEU A 76 -3.74 -11.01 -6.21
C LEU A 76 -4.65 -11.81 -7.15
N ARG A 77 -5.92 -12.00 -6.77
CA ARG A 77 -6.85 -12.91 -7.44
C ARG A 77 -8.18 -12.24 -7.74
N ASP A 78 -8.89 -12.80 -8.71
CA ASP A 78 -10.11 -12.24 -9.29
C ASP A 78 -11.29 -12.13 -8.31
N GLU A 79 -11.27 -12.90 -7.22
CA GLU A 79 -12.37 -12.94 -6.25
C GLU A 79 -11.86 -12.49 -4.88
N LEU A 80 -12.57 -11.58 -4.23
CA LEU A 80 -12.29 -11.15 -2.85
C LEU A 80 -12.31 -12.32 -1.85
N THR A 81 -13.10 -13.35 -2.14
CA THR A 81 -13.24 -14.56 -1.34
C THR A 81 -12.24 -15.64 -1.74
N ALA A 82 -11.38 -15.41 -2.74
CA ALA A 82 -10.34 -16.36 -3.07
C ALA A 82 -9.19 -16.31 -2.05
N PRO A 83 -8.45 -17.42 -1.88
CA PRO A 83 -7.25 -17.44 -1.07
C PRO A 83 -6.21 -16.41 -1.58
N GLY A 84 -5.88 -15.42 -0.73
CA GLY A 84 -4.91 -14.35 -0.98
C GLY A 84 -3.46 -14.78 -0.74
N VAL A 85 -2.52 -13.82 -0.78
CA VAL A 85 -1.08 -14.10 -0.59
C VAL A 85 -0.79 -14.59 0.83
N VAL A 86 -1.46 -14.02 1.82
CA VAL A 86 -1.35 -14.46 3.22
C VAL A 86 -2.73 -14.78 3.79
N GLN A 87 -2.79 -15.93 4.46
CA GLN A 87 -3.99 -16.44 5.12
C GLN A 87 -3.70 -16.74 6.58
N GLN A 88 -4.75 -16.60 7.39
CA GLN A 88 -4.76 -16.98 8.78
C GLN A 88 -5.96 -17.89 9.02
N GLU A 89 -5.69 -19.08 9.56
CA GLU A 89 -6.74 -19.94 10.12
C GLU A 89 -7.00 -19.50 11.57
N LEU A 90 -8.27 -19.43 11.94
CA LEU A 90 -8.74 -19.01 13.26
C LEU A 90 -9.83 -19.97 13.74
N ASP A 91 -9.65 -20.51 14.94
CA ASP A 91 -10.72 -21.16 15.68
C ASP A 91 -11.68 -20.08 16.19
N VAL A 92 -12.98 -20.26 15.96
CA VAL A 92 -14.01 -19.30 16.33
C VAL A 92 -14.86 -19.85 17.46
N TYR A 93 -15.02 -19.04 18.49
CA TYR A 93 -15.85 -19.31 19.65
C TYR A 93 -16.97 -18.27 19.73
N GLY A 94 -18.16 -18.70 20.13
CA GLY A 94 -19.26 -17.80 20.43
C GLY A 94 -19.04 -17.11 21.78
N LYS A 95 -19.81 -16.06 22.05
CA LYS A 95 -19.79 -15.31 23.32
C LYS A 95 -19.97 -16.14 24.59
N ASP A 96 -20.55 -17.32 24.49
CA ASP A 96 -20.73 -18.26 25.61
C ASP A 96 -19.51 -19.16 25.83
N GLY A 97 -18.45 -18.96 25.05
CA GLY A 97 -17.22 -19.74 25.06
C GLY A 97 -17.32 -21.07 24.33
N SER A 98 -18.43 -21.36 23.64
CA SER A 98 -18.57 -22.57 22.84
C SER A 98 -17.81 -22.45 21.52
N GLU A 99 -17.08 -23.49 21.16
CA GLU A 99 -16.41 -23.59 19.85
C GLU A 99 -17.46 -23.74 18.75
N LEU A 100 -17.41 -22.86 17.75
CA LEU A 100 -18.33 -22.81 16.62
C LEU A 100 -17.76 -23.49 15.37
N GLY A 101 -16.44 -23.47 15.21
CA GLY A 101 -15.72 -24.05 14.08
C GLY A 101 -14.48 -23.22 13.72
N THR A 102 -14.00 -23.36 12.50
CA THR A 102 -12.83 -22.62 11.99
C THR A 102 -13.23 -21.68 10.87
N VAL A 103 -12.49 -20.57 10.76
CA VAL A 103 -12.53 -19.70 9.59
C VAL A 103 -11.12 -19.53 9.03
N SER A 104 -11.03 -19.45 7.71
CA SER A 104 -9.83 -18.96 7.03
C SER A 104 -10.07 -17.54 6.59
N ALA A 105 -9.10 -16.66 6.82
CA ALA A 105 -9.18 -15.26 6.46
C ALA A 105 -7.95 -14.81 5.66
N ASN A 106 -8.18 -14.00 4.63
CA ASN A 106 -7.12 -13.18 4.05
C ASN A 106 -6.73 -12.11 5.06
N VAL A 107 -5.42 -11.88 5.22
CA VAL A 107 -4.90 -10.92 6.19
C VAL A 107 -4.11 -9.84 5.47
N ASN A 108 -4.58 -8.60 5.54
CA ASN A 108 -3.81 -7.43 5.11
C ASN A 108 -3.33 -6.66 6.35
N VAL A 109 -2.10 -6.16 6.30
CA VAL A 109 -1.57 -5.26 7.33
C VAL A 109 -1.04 -4.00 6.69
N GLN A 110 -1.32 -2.86 7.31
CA GLN A 110 -0.82 -1.55 6.95
C GLN A 110 -0.03 -0.96 8.11
N ASN A 111 0.98 -0.18 7.77
CA ASN A 111 1.52 0.84 8.65
C ASN A 111 1.52 2.18 7.90
N LEU A 112 0.72 3.14 8.34
CA LEU A 112 0.64 4.49 7.77
C LEU A 112 1.12 5.49 8.81
N LEU A 113 2.31 6.07 8.61
CA LEU A 113 2.89 7.05 9.53
C LEU A 113 3.00 6.53 10.98
N GLY A 114 3.25 5.22 11.16
CA GLY A 114 3.30 4.58 12.47
C GLY A 114 1.95 4.14 13.03
N ILE A 115 0.85 4.42 12.34
CA ILE A 115 -0.48 3.90 12.67
C ILE A 115 -0.61 2.54 12.01
N GLU A 116 -0.74 1.50 12.82
CA GLU A 116 -0.84 0.13 12.34
C GLU A 116 -2.31 -0.26 12.17
N SER A 117 -2.58 -1.06 11.15
CA SER A 117 -3.93 -1.55 10.89
C SER A 117 -3.87 -2.95 10.35
N VAL A 118 -4.83 -3.78 10.75
CA VAL A 118 -5.02 -5.12 10.24
C VAL A 118 -6.41 -5.24 9.68
N GLN A 119 -6.54 -5.93 8.56
CA GLN A 119 -7.81 -6.33 7.99
C GLN A 119 -7.83 -7.85 7.83
N LEU A 120 -8.88 -8.47 8.34
CA LEU A 120 -9.22 -9.87 8.16
C LEU A 120 -10.46 -9.95 7.29
N ARG A 121 -10.36 -10.62 6.14
CA ARG A 121 -11.50 -10.93 5.28
C ARG A 121 -11.75 -12.42 5.30
N VAL A 122 -12.92 -12.85 5.79
CA VAL A 122 -13.30 -14.26 5.84
C VAL A 122 -13.47 -14.80 4.43
N ILE A 123 -12.69 -15.82 4.07
CA ILE A 123 -12.76 -16.46 2.74
C ILE A 123 -13.41 -17.84 2.80
N GLU A 124 -13.26 -18.55 3.91
CA GLU A 124 -13.87 -19.85 4.14
C GLU A 124 -14.33 -19.97 5.60
N ALA A 125 -15.41 -20.70 5.82
CA ALA A 125 -15.94 -20.99 7.14
C ALA A 125 -16.35 -22.47 7.20
N ASP A 126 -15.68 -23.25 8.04
CA ASP A 126 -15.98 -24.67 8.28
C ASP A 126 -16.50 -24.85 9.71
N GLY A 127 -17.82 -24.68 9.85
CA GLY A 127 -18.53 -25.11 11.04
C GLY A 127 -19.13 -26.46 10.72
N GLY A 128 -18.83 -27.52 11.47
CA GLY A 128 -19.31 -28.88 11.17
C GLY A 128 -20.85 -29.02 11.11
N ALA A 129 -21.48 -29.80 11.99
CA ALA A 129 -22.95 -29.85 12.04
C ALA A 129 -23.60 -28.55 12.58
N GLY A 130 -22.80 -27.49 12.79
CA GLY A 130 -23.14 -26.24 13.47
C GLY A 130 -22.74 -24.96 12.72
N ALA A 131 -22.56 -24.98 11.40
CA ALA A 131 -22.26 -23.79 10.58
C ALA A 131 -23.19 -22.57 10.82
N ALA A 132 -24.36 -22.78 11.43
CA ALA A 132 -25.20 -21.71 11.95
C ALA A 132 -24.52 -21.04 13.16
N GLY A 133 -23.80 -19.96 12.91
CA GLY A 133 -23.18 -19.16 13.95
C GLY A 133 -21.80 -18.64 13.60
N LEU A 134 -21.11 -19.17 12.58
CA LEU A 134 -19.85 -18.57 12.12
C LEU A 134 -20.10 -17.24 11.38
N PRO A 135 -19.10 -16.34 11.34
CA PRO A 135 -19.11 -15.18 10.45
C PRO A 135 -19.42 -15.59 9.00
N ALA A 136 -20.16 -14.75 8.28
CA ALA A 136 -20.44 -15.00 6.87
C ALA A 136 -19.13 -14.90 6.05
N VAL A 137 -18.98 -15.74 5.03
CA VAL A 137 -17.90 -15.59 4.04
C VAL A 137 -18.05 -14.23 3.35
N GLY A 138 -16.93 -13.51 3.20
CA GLY A 138 -16.88 -12.13 2.73
C GLY A 138 -16.92 -11.09 3.85
N THR A 139 -17.20 -11.47 5.10
CA THR A 139 -17.17 -10.54 6.23
C THR A 139 -15.76 -9.97 6.42
N VAL A 140 -15.68 -8.65 6.56
CA VAL A 140 -14.45 -7.91 6.80
C VAL A 140 -14.43 -7.42 8.24
N TYR A 141 -13.34 -7.69 8.94
CA TYR A 141 -12.99 -7.07 10.21
C TYR A 141 -11.73 -6.25 9.98
N SER A 142 -11.75 -4.96 10.23
CA SER A 142 -10.56 -4.11 10.18
C SER A 142 -10.39 -3.35 11.48
N ILE A 143 -9.16 -3.39 12.01
CA ILE A 143 -8.79 -2.75 13.26
C ILE A 143 -7.63 -1.84 12.96
N THR A 144 -7.77 -0.56 13.30
CA THR A 144 -6.71 0.45 13.24
C THR A 144 -6.33 0.83 14.67
N ASP A 145 -5.06 0.63 15.06
CA ASP A 145 -4.54 1.11 16.33
C ASP A 145 -4.03 2.55 16.19
N LEU A 146 -4.74 3.49 16.81
CA LEU A 146 -4.39 4.91 16.83
C LEU A 146 -3.46 5.26 18.00
N GLY A 147 -3.11 4.27 18.83
CA GLY A 147 -2.27 4.41 20.01
C GLY A 147 -3.00 5.00 21.22
N GLY A 148 -2.39 4.88 22.40
CA GLY A 148 -2.90 5.50 23.64
C GLY A 148 -4.27 4.96 24.09
N GLY A 149 -4.64 3.75 23.66
CA GLY A 149 -5.94 3.14 23.92
C GLY A 149 -7.08 3.61 23.01
N PHE A 150 -6.75 4.24 21.88
CA PHE A 150 -7.69 4.58 20.82
C PHE A 150 -7.58 3.56 19.70
N GLN A 151 -8.70 2.96 19.31
CA GLN A 151 -8.76 1.99 18.21
C GLN A 151 -10.00 2.26 17.37
N ASN A 152 -9.87 2.15 16.06
CA ASN A 152 -11.02 2.14 15.18
C ASN A 152 -11.30 0.70 14.73
N ILE A 153 -12.55 0.27 14.85
CA ILE A 153 -13.00 -1.08 14.49
C ILE A 153 -14.09 -0.94 13.45
N TYR A 154 -13.77 -1.43 12.26
CA TYR A 154 -14.69 -1.49 11.15
C TYR A 154 -15.07 -2.94 10.88
N ILE A 155 -16.37 -3.19 10.76
CA ILE A 155 -16.93 -4.50 10.41
C ILE A 155 -17.89 -4.31 9.25
N ALA A 156 -17.70 -5.05 8.17
CA ALA A 156 -18.66 -5.13 7.08
C ALA A 156 -19.09 -6.58 6.88
N THR A 157 -20.38 -6.85 7.05
CA THR A 157 -20.97 -8.17 6.82
C THR A 157 -21.72 -8.15 5.50
N PRO A 158 -21.45 -9.08 4.56
CA PRO A 158 -22.12 -9.08 3.27
C PRO A 158 -23.60 -9.40 3.43
N ASP A 159 -24.42 -8.82 2.56
CA ASP A 159 -25.83 -9.19 2.49
C ASP A 159 -26.03 -10.53 1.78
N ALA A 160 -26.96 -11.35 2.26
CA ALA A 160 -27.19 -12.69 1.75
C ALA A 160 -27.68 -12.72 0.29
N ASP A 161 -28.28 -11.62 -0.20
CA ASP A 161 -28.81 -11.49 -1.55
C ASP A 161 -27.87 -10.67 -2.47
N GLY A 162 -26.65 -10.35 -2.01
CA GLY A 162 -25.70 -9.50 -2.75
C GLY A 162 -26.06 -8.00 -2.74
N GLY A 163 -26.90 -7.58 -1.79
CA GLY A 163 -27.15 -6.16 -1.52
C GLY A 163 -25.99 -5.50 -0.75
N PRO A 164 -26.14 -4.21 -0.39
CA PRO A 164 -25.13 -3.53 0.41
C PRO A 164 -24.95 -4.23 1.76
N GLY A 165 -23.69 -4.41 2.16
CA GLY A 165 -23.34 -5.01 3.44
C GLY A 165 -23.86 -4.21 4.64
N THR A 166 -23.95 -4.88 5.78
CA THR A 166 -24.17 -4.21 7.07
C THR A 166 -22.83 -3.73 7.60
N ILE A 167 -22.70 -2.41 7.78
CA ILE A 167 -21.48 -1.75 8.24
C ILE A 167 -21.64 -1.34 9.70
N THR A 168 -20.64 -1.68 10.51
CA THR A 168 -20.45 -1.20 11.88
C THR A 168 -19.07 -0.59 11.97
N ASP A 169 -18.97 0.68 12.32
CA ASP A 169 -17.71 1.37 12.57
C ASP A 169 -17.72 2.00 13.96
N VAL A 170 -16.75 1.64 14.79
CA VAL A 170 -16.67 2.08 16.19
C VAL A 170 -15.28 2.61 16.49
N LEU A 171 -15.21 3.86 16.92
CA LEU A 171 -14.02 4.41 17.57
C LEU A 171 -14.07 4.09 19.07
N VAL A 172 -13.24 3.15 19.47
CA VAL A 172 -12.96 2.82 20.86
C VAL A 172 -12.03 3.86 21.44
N THR A 173 -12.37 4.34 22.63
CA THR A 173 -11.53 5.28 23.37
C THR A 173 -11.46 4.87 24.84
N PRO A 174 -10.46 5.35 25.60
CA PRO A 174 -10.40 5.13 27.04
C PRO A 174 -11.60 5.74 27.81
N LEU A 175 -12.39 6.59 27.15
CA LEU A 175 -13.55 7.29 27.73
C LEU A 175 -14.89 6.66 27.34
N GLY A 176 -14.88 5.63 26.50
CA GLY A 176 -16.05 4.99 25.94
C GLY A 176 -16.04 4.95 24.41
N ASN A 177 -16.91 4.13 23.85
CA ASN A 177 -16.98 3.87 22.41
C ASN A 177 -17.89 4.90 21.72
N MET A 178 -17.57 5.21 20.47
CA MET A 178 -18.34 6.11 19.62
C MET A 178 -18.64 5.40 18.29
N ASN A 179 -19.92 5.30 17.95
CA ASN A 179 -20.36 4.80 16.65
C ASN A 179 -20.06 5.86 15.56
N LEU A 180 -19.41 5.41 14.49
CA LEU A 180 -18.98 6.15 13.33
C LEU A 180 -19.61 5.63 12.03
N ASP A 181 -20.64 4.77 12.08
CA ASP A 181 -21.30 4.20 10.89
C ASP A 181 -21.69 5.28 9.88
N TRP A 182 -22.13 6.44 10.37
CA TRP A 182 -22.53 7.57 9.53
C TRP A 182 -21.39 8.16 8.69
N LEU A 183 -20.14 8.01 9.13
CA LEU A 183 -18.96 8.54 8.45
C LEU A 183 -18.62 7.73 7.21
N PHE A 184 -18.89 6.43 7.24
CA PHE A 184 -18.55 5.48 6.18
C PHE A 184 -19.74 4.72 5.61
N ALA A 185 -20.96 5.24 5.78
CA ALA A 185 -22.20 4.60 5.31
C ALA A 185 -22.24 4.31 3.79
N GLY A 186 -21.37 4.95 3.01
CA GLY A 186 -21.23 4.71 1.57
C GLY A 186 -20.05 3.80 1.18
N TYR A 187 -19.23 3.37 2.14
CA TYR A 187 -18.09 2.51 1.91
C TYR A 187 -18.44 1.08 2.33
N ASP A 188 -18.46 0.16 1.38
CA ASP A 188 -18.76 -1.25 1.64
C ASP A 188 -17.57 -2.13 1.24
N ALA A 189 -16.79 -2.52 2.25
CA ALA A 189 -15.63 -3.39 2.05
C ALA A 189 -16.00 -4.81 1.59
N THR A 190 -17.27 -5.22 1.57
CA THR A 190 -17.63 -6.59 1.16
C THR A 190 -17.60 -6.79 -0.35
N HIS A 191 -17.49 -5.71 -1.12
CA HIS A 191 -17.45 -5.68 -2.57
C HIS A 191 -16.11 -5.10 -3.06
N GLY A 192 -15.74 -5.42 -4.30
CA GLY A 192 -14.57 -4.84 -4.93
C GLY A 192 -14.81 -3.38 -5.30
N LEU A 193 -13.74 -2.65 -5.62
CA LEU A 193 -13.88 -1.26 -6.05
C LEU A 193 -14.47 -1.21 -7.46
N ASN A 194 -15.54 -0.43 -7.66
CA ASN A 194 -16.10 -0.21 -9.00
C ASN A 194 -15.40 0.99 -9.65
N PRO A 195 -14.67 0.82 -10.77
CA PRO A 195 -14.03 1.94 -11.49
C PRO A 195 -15.03 3.04 -11.91
N GLY A 196 -16.30 2.68 -12.11
CA GLY A 196 -17.35 3.62 -12.45
C GLY A 196 -17.63 4.69 -11.39
N ASP A 197 -17.33 4.43 -10.11
CA ASP A 197 -17.66 5.34 -9.00
C ASP A 197 -16.85 6.66 -9.08
N ALA A 198 -15.58 6.57 -9.46
CA ALA A 198 -14.75 7.76 -9.68
C ALA A 198 -15.20 8.56 -10.91
N LEU A 199 -15.77 7.88 -11.90
CA LEU A 199 -16.22 8.46 -13.17
C LEU A 199 -17.64 9.01 -13.10
N ALA A 200 -18.38 8.66 -12.03
CA ALA A 200 -19.75 9.11 -11.80
C ALA A 200 -19.84 10.64 -11.82
N GLY A 201 -20.82 11.16 -12.58
CA GLY A 201 -21.03 12.60 -12.74
C GLY A 201 -20.31 13.22 -13.94
N LEU A 202 -19.40 12.49 -14.60
CA LEU A 202 -18.91 12.88 -15.93
C LEU A 202 -20.01 12.59 -16.97
N SER A 203 -20.39 13.60 -17.74
CA SER A 203 -21.38 13.42 -18.81
C SER A 203 -20.72 12.81 -20.05
N ALA A 204 -21.39 11.84 -20.66
CA ALA A 204 -21.14 11.50 -22.06
C ALA A 204 -21.39 12.72 -22.97
N GLY A 205 -20.74 12.75 -24.13
CA GLY A 205 -20.96 13.77 -25.16
C GLY A 205 -22.36 13.69 -25.78
N THR A 206 -22.52 14.27 -26.97
CA THR A 206 -23.76 14.11 -27.74
C THR A 206 -23.71 12.82 -28.56
N GLY A 207 -24.59 11.85 -28.28
CA GLY A 207 -24.66 10.60 -29.03
C GLY A 207 -25.66 9.61 -28.41
N GLU A 208 -25.73 8.41 -29.00
CA GLU A 208 -26.42 7.25 -28.41
C GLU A 208 -25.35 6.38 -27.75
N PHE A 209 -25.22 6.49 -26.43
CA PHE A 209 -24.25 5.76 -25.62
C PHE A 209 -24.97 4.96 -24.52
N SER A 210 -24.26 4.06 -23.85
CA SER A 210 -24.76 3.48 -22.61
C SER A 210 -24.89 4.55 -21.52
N ASP A 211 -25.66 4.24 -20.46
CA ASP A 211 -25.79 5.11 -19.29
C ASP A 211 -24.48 5.24 -18.50
N ASN A 212 -23.50 4.38 -18.77
CA ASN A 212 -22.20 4.35 -18.09
C ASN A 212 -21.10 5.11 -18.87
N ALA A 213 -21.43 5.67 -20.04
CA ALA A 213 -20.47 6.40 -20.86
C ALA A 213 -20.06 7.74 -20.22
N PHE A 214 -18.80 8.12 -20.39
CA PHE A 214 -18.22 9.33 -19.83
C PHE A 214 -17.26 9.99 -20.83
N THR A 215 -16.95 11.27 -20.64
CA THR A 215 -16.06 12.02 -21.54
C THR A 215 -14.91 12.66 -20.79
N ILE A 216 -13.68 12.41 -21.26
CA ILE A 216 -12.46 13.01 -20.75
C ILE A 216 -11.71 13.63 -21.93
N ALA A 217 -11.24 14.88 -21.77
CA ALA A 217 -10.49 15.60 -22.80
C ALA A 217 -11.15 15.63 -24.20
N GLY A 218 -12.49 15.53 -24.27
CA GLY A 218 -13.25 15.53 -25.52
C GLY A 218 -13.33 14.17 -26.25
N VAL A 219 -12.83 13.10 -25.62
CA VAL A 219 -12.99 11.71 -26.06
C VAL A 219 -14.04 11.05 -25.17
N THR A 220 -15.04 10.42 -25.77
CA THR A 220 -16.09 9.69 -25.04
C THR A 220 -15.71 8.22 -24.98
N PHE A 221 -15.75 7.65 -23.78
CA PHE A 221 -15.51 6.24 -23.49
C PHE A 221 -16.81 5.61 -23.01
N ASP A 222 -17.10 4.40 -23.48
CA ASP A 222 -18.28 3.64 -23.11
C ASP A 222 -17.88 2.22 -22.69
N PRO A 223 -18.06 1.84 -21.42
CA PRO A 223 -17.82 0.46 -20.95
C PRO A 223 -18.96 -0.50 -21.35
N GLY A 224 -20.00 -0.01 -22.02
CA GLY A 224 -21.19 -0.78 -22.39
C GLY A 224 -22.28 -0.74 -21.32
N THR A 225 -23.41 -1.41 -21.62
CA THR A 225 -24.62 -1.39 -20.77
C THR A 225 -24.42 -2.02 -19.40
N ASP A 226 -23.51 -2.99 -19.30
CA ASP A 226 -23.21 -3.69 -18.05
C ASP A 226 -22.27 -2.86 -17.16
N GLY A 227 -21.64 -1.81 -17.70
CA GLY A 227 -20.75 -0.92 -16.98
C GLY A 227 -19.38 -1.53 -16.71
N PHE A 228 -18.69 -1.00 -15.70
CA PHE A 228 -17.44 -1.59 -15.23
C PHE A 228 -17.72 -2.79 -14.34
N HIS A 229 -16.86 -3.81 -14.45
CA HIS A 229 -16.79 -4.88 -13.45
C HIS A 229 -16.07 -4.37 -12.19
N GLU A 230 -16.29 -5.00 -11.04
CA GLU A 230 -15.49 -4.70 -9.85
C GLU A 230 -14.01 -5.04 -10.09
N ALA A 231 -13.12 -4.16 -9.64
CA ALA A 231 -11.69 -4.37 -9.72
C ALA A 231 -11.23 -5.32 -8.62
N ASN A 232 -10.30 -6.20 -8.97
CA ASN A 232 -9.63 -7.10 -8.05
C ASN A 232 -8.89 -6.30 -6.96
N GLU A 233 -9.15 -6.57 -5.68
CA GLU A 233 -8.44 -5.92 -4.59
C GLU A 233 -6.96 -6.33 -4.61
N LEU A 234 -6.06 -5.37 -4.82
CA LEU A 234 -4.62 -5.52 -4.60
C LEU A 234 -4.32 -5.45 -3.10
N PHE A 235 -4.92 -4.51 -2.41
CA PHE A 235 -4.70 -4.28 -0.98
C PHE A 235 -5.87 -3.49 -0.38
N ALA A 236 -6.30 -3.85 0.82
CA ALA A 236 -7.28 -3.05 1.55
C ALA A 236 -7.11 -3.09 3.06
N VAL A 237 -7.39 -1.94 3.67
CA VAL A 237 -7.64 -1.73 5.10
C VAL A 237 -8.83 -0.76 5.20
N ALA A 238 -9.99 -1.33 5.47
CA ALA A 238 -11.24 -0.59 5.61
C ALA A 238 -11.30 0.23 6.91
N PRO A 239 -11.94 1.41 6.90
CA PRO A 239 -12.42 2.18 5.74
C PRO A 239 -11.36 3.17 5.22
N LEU A 240 -10.08 2.93 5.55
CA LEU A 240 -8.99 3.89 5.31
C LEU A 240 -8.54 3.88 3.86
N MET A 241 -8.20 2.71 3.31
CA MET A 241 -7.60 2.57 2.00
C MET A 241 -8.00 1.25 1.35
N ASN A 242 -8.32 1.29 0.06
CA ASN A 242 -8.47 0.13 -0.80
C ASN A 242 -7.81 0.45 -2.14
N LEU A 243 -7.03 -0.49 -2.67
CA LEU A 243 -6.33 -0.43 -3.95
C LEU A 243 -6.84 -1.61 -4.77
N GLY A 244 -7.38 -1.34 -5.96
CA GLY A 244 -7.85 -2.36 -6.91
C GLY A 244 -7.08 -2.32 -8.23
N GLY A 245 -6.95 -3.47 -8.89
CA GLY A 245 -6.16 -3.63 -10.11
C GLY A 245 -4.66 -3.73 -9.83
N GLY A 246 -3.85 -3.00 -10.59
CA GLY A 246 -2.38 -3.05 -10.52
C GLY A 246 -1.76 -3.91 -11.61
N THR A 247 -0.44 -4.05 -11.55
CA THR A 247 0.35 -4.84 -12.49
C THR A 247 1.41 -5.62 -11.74
N ALA A 248 1.37 -6.94 -11.86
CA ALA A 248 2.46 -7.78 -11.37
C ALA A 248 3.61 -7.77 -12.39
N VAL A 249 4.80 -7.42 -11.93
CA VAL A 249 6.03 -7.44 -12.74
C VAL A 249 6.80 -8.71 -12.43
N VAL A 250 6.95 -9.59 -13.42
CA VAL A 250 7.74 -10.82 -13.27
C VAL A 250 9.05 -10.68 -14.02
N HIS A 251 10.16 -10.71 -13.28
CA HIS A 251 11.49 -10.70 -13.85
C HIS A 251 12.06 -12.12 -13.93
N TYR A 252 12.48 -12.54 -15.13
CA TYR A 252 13.27 -13.75 -15.33
C TYR A 252 14.67 -13.39 -15.82
N PRO A 253 15.74 -13.90 -15.19
CA PRO A 253 17.10 -13.61 -15.62
C PRO A 253 17.31 -13.88 -17.12
N GLY A 254 17.76 -12.86 -17.85
CA GLY A 254 18.02 -12.95 -19.30
C GLY A 254 16.81 -12.77 -20.21
N TYR A 255 15.63 -12.44 -19.66
CA TYR A 255 14.42 -12.09 -20.42
C TYR A 255 13.92 -10.69 -20.03
N PRO A 256 13.22 -9.98 -20.93
CA PRO A 256 12.56 -8.74 -20.57
C PRO A 256 11.49 -9.01 -19.48
N PRO A 257 11.23 -8.04 -18.58
CA PRO A 257 10.16 -8.17 -17.60
C PRO A 257 8.81 -8.45 -18.28
N ILE A 258 8.03 -9.36 -17.70
CA ILE A 258 6.65 -9.62 -18.12
C ILE A 258 5.75 -8.79 -17.20
N LEU A 259 4.93 -7.93 -17.80
CA LEU A 259 3.89 -7.17 -17.11
C LEU A 259 2.58 -7.95 -17.19
N LEU A 260 2.01 -8.28 -16.03
CA LEU A 260 0.74 -8.97 -15.90
C LEU A 260 -0.27 -8.01 -15.26
N PRO A 261 -1.12 -7.34 -16.05
CA PRO A 261 -2.17 -6.51 -15.47
C PRO A 261 -3.13 -7.38 -14.67
N LEU A 262 -3.49 -6.90 -13.48
CA LEU A 262 -4.41 -7.59 -12.58
C LEU A 262 -5.86 -7.25 -12.89
N TYR A 263 -6.11 -6.24 -13.72
CA TYR A 263 -7.45 -5.85 -14.14
C TYR A 263 -7.41 -5.12 -15.50
N GLU A 264 -8.21 -5.61 -16.43
CA GLU A 264 -8.32 -5.11 -17.81
C GLU A 264 -9.79 -4.81 -18.12
N GLN A 265 -10.03 -3.79 -18.93
CA GLN A 265 -11.35 -3.41 -19.41
C GLN A 265 -11.24 -2.87 -20.84
N ASP A 266 -12.15 -3.31 -21.68
CA ASP A 266 -12.34 -2.75 -23.01
C ASP A 266 -13.35 -1.59 -22.94
N LEU A 267 -13.02 -0.49 -23.60
CA LEU A 267 -13.86 0.71 -23.68
C LEU A 267 -14.11 1.06 -25.14
N ASP A 268 -15.37 1.15 -25.56
CA ASP A 268 -15.71 1.70 -26.86
C ASP A 268 -15.45 3.21 -26.86
N VAL A 269 -14.84 3.69 -27.93
CA VAL A 269 -14.34 5.07 -28.04
C VAL A 269 -15.10 5.79 -29.12
N TYR A 270 -15.62 6.95 -28.76
CA TYR A 270 -16.37 7.82 -29.67
C TYR A 270 -15.70 9.19 -29.80
N GLY A 271 -15.73 9.71 -31.02
CA GLY A 271 -15.31 11.08 -31.30
C GLY A 271 -16.29 12.10 -30.71
N ALA A 272 -15.88 13.36 -30.68
CA ALA A 272 -16.70 14.45 -30.14
C ALA A 272 -18.04 14.66 -30.88
N ASP A 273 -18.20 14.13 -32.09
CA ASP A 273 -19.44 14.15 -32.86
C ASP A 273 -20.31 12.88 -32.68
N GLY A 274 -19.91 11.98 -31.79
CA GLY A 274 -20.58 10.71 -31.50
C GLY A 274 -20.27 9.59 -32.50
N THR A 275 -19.31 9.79 -33.42
CA THR A 275 -18.87 8.73 -34.34
C THR A 275 -18.09 7.67 -33.57
N ASP A 276 -18.44 6.40 -33.75
CA ASP A 276 -17.67 5.25 -33.25
C ASP A 276 -16.29 5.22 -33.92
N LEU A 277 -15.23 5.24 -33.11
CA LEU A 277 -13.84 5.19 -33.55
C LEU A 277 -13.23 3.79 -33.41
N GLY A 278 -13.84 2.91 -32.62
CA GLY A 278 -13.34 1.59 -32.25
C GLY A 278 -13.28 1.38 -30.74
N THR A 279 -12.45 0.44 -30.31
CA THR A 279 -12.32 0.02 -28.91
C THR A 279 -10.89 0.26 -28.42
N ALA A 280 -10.74 0.83 -27.25
CA ALA A 280 -9.47 0.91 -26.53
C ALA A 280 -9.38 -0.24 -25.53
N HIS A 281 -8.29 -0.99 -25.57
CA HIS A 281 -7.94 -1.99 -24.57
C HIS A 281 -7.18 -1.30 -23.45
N THR A 282 -7.62 -1.48 -22.21
CA THR A 282 -7.06 -0.74 -21.08
C THR A 282 -6.75 -1.63 -19.89
N THR A 283 -5.73 -1.23 -19.14
CA THR A 283 -5.49 -1.71 -17.77
C THR A 283 -5.95 -0.64 -16.80
N LEU A 284 -6.50 -1.04 -15.66
CA LEU A 284 -7.06 -0.08 -14.70
C LEU A 284 -6.55 -0.33 -13.29
N ASN A 285 -6.41 0.79 -12.59
CA ASN A 285 -6.17 0.86 -11.17
C ASN A 285 -7.29 1.67 -10.55
N THR A 286 -7.88 1.15 -9.49
CA THR A 286 -8.88 1.86 -8.70
C THR A 286 -8.35 2.08 -7.29
N MET A 287 -8.77 3.17 -6.66
CA MET A 287 -8.43 3.48 -5.29
C MET A 287 -9.65 4.02 -4.59
N ASN A 288 -9.85 3.62 -3.35
CA ASN A 288 -10.65 4.36 -2.40
C ASN A 288 -9.74 4.77 -1.23
N LEU A 289 -9.67 6.08 -0.96
CA LEU A 289 -8.93 6.61 0.18
C LEU A 289 -9.89 7.46 1.02
N LEU A 290 -10.26 6.97 2.20
CA LEU A 290 -11.20 7.63 3.10
C LEU A 290 -12.55 7.98 2.41
N GLY A 291 -13.05 7.09 1.55
CA GLY A 291 -14.28 7.31 0.79
C GLY A 291 -14.13 8.18 -0.46
N ILE A 292 -12.90 8.61 -0.81
CA ILE A 292 -12.61 9.30 -2.08
C ILE A 292 -12.24 8.24 -3.11
N ASP A 293 -13.09 8.09 -4.13
CA ASP A 293 -12.87 7.16 -5.22
C ASP A 293 -11.97 7.77 -6.29
N ALA A 294 -11.06 6.96 -6.80
CA ALA A 294 -10.24 7.31 -7.94
C ALA A 294 -10.08 6.12 -8.88
N THR A 295 -10.04 6.42 -10.17
CA THR A 295 -9.81 5.44 -11.22
C THR A 295 -8.78 5.97 -12.18
N GLN A 296 -7.78 5.17 -12.47
CA GLN A 296 -6.83 5.38 -13.54
C GLN A 296 -6.98 4.24 -14.54
N PHE A 297 -6.99 4.57 -15.82
CA PHE A 297 -6.80 3.57 -16.86
C PHE A 297 -5.71 3.99 -17.83
N THR A 298 -4.95 3.01 -18.28
CA THR A 298 -3.87 3.17 -19.25
C THR A 298 -4.25 2.40 -20.52
N VAL A 299 -4.20 3.08 -21.66
CA VAL A 299 -4.46 2.46 -22.97
C VAL A 299 -3.27 1.57 -23.31
N THR A 300 -3.50 0.28 -23.50
CA THR A 300 -2.44 -0.70 -23.83
C THR A 300 -2.41 -1.04 -25.31
N ASP A 301 -3.56 -1.06 -25.96
CA ASP A 301 -3.73 -1.27 -27.41
C ASP A 301 -5.09 -0.68 -27.84
N SER A 302 -5.34 -0.64 -29.14
CA SER A 302 -6.56 -0.07 -29.71
C SER A 302 -6.95 -0.73 -31.02
N THR A 303 -8.23 -1.09 -31.16
CA THR A 303 -8.81 -1.68 -32.37
C THR A 303 -9.75 -0.68 -33.04
N TYR A 304 -9.42 -0.25 -34.26
CA TYR A 304 -10.26 0.67 -35.04
C TYR A 304 -11.58 0.05 -35.50
N ALA A 305 -12.65 0.83 -35.44
CA ALA A 305 -13.91 0.51 -36.09
C ALA A 305 -13.76 0.46 -37.62
N ASP A 306 -14.68 -0.27 -38.27
CA ASP A 306 -14.67 -0.46 -39.73
C ASP A 306 -14.69 0.88 -40.49
N GLY A 307 -13.62 1.14 -41.26
CA GLY A 307 -13.50 2.35 -42.07
C GLY A 307 -12.92 3.57 -41.35
N VAL A 308 -12.55 3.43 -40.07
CA VAL A 308 -11.80 4.44 -39.30
C VAL A 308 -10.31 4.10 -39.31
N THR A 309 -9.44 5.12 -39.32
CA THR A 309 -7.98 4.93 -39.35
C THR A 309 -7.20 5.87 -38.42
N ALA A 310 -7.89 6.68 -37.63
CA ALA A 310 -7.30 7.65 -36.72
C ALA A 310 -8.34 8.10 -35.69
N GLY A 311 -7.88 8.68 -34.58
CA GLY A 311 -8.74 9.30 -33.56
C GLY A 311 -8.86 8.49 -32.27
N LEU A 312 -8.41 7.24 -32.26
CA LEU A 312 -8.24 6.49 -31.02
C LEU A 312 -7.09 7.07 -30.18
N PRO A 313 -7.16 6.96 -28.84
CA PRO A 313 -6.05 7.29 -27.95
C PRO A 313 -4.75 6.58 -28.36
N VAL A 314 -3.62 7.21 -28.04
CA VAL A 314 -2.30 6.61 -28.30
C VAL A 314 -1.99 5.58 -27.21
N ASP A 315 -1.37 4.46 -27.57
CA ASP A 315 -0.88 3.47 -26.61
C ASP A 315 0.03 4.13 -25.55
N GLY A 316 -0.16 3.76 -24.29
CA GLY A 316 0.47 4.37 -23.12
C GLY A 316 -0.22 5.64 -22.62
N THR A 317 -1.30 6.12 -23.27
CA THR A 317 -2.07 7.25 -22.72
C THR A 317 -2.70 6.86 -21.40
N VAL A 318 -2.49 7.70 -20.39
CA VAL A 318 -3.06 7.53 -19.05
C VAL A 318 -4.17 8.54 -18.86
N TYR A 319 -5.32 8.07 -18.41
CA TYR A 319 -6.42 8.90 -17.92
C TYR A 319 -6.63 8.56 -16.45
N SER A 320 -6.77 9.56 -15.60
CA SER A 320 -7.12 9.35 -14.19
C SER A 320 -8.13 10.38 -13.71
N VAL A 321 -9.07 9.91 -12.90
CA VAL A 321 -10.12 10.72 -12.30
C VAL A 321 -10.14 10.44 -10.81
N VAL A 322 -10.07 11.50 -10.01
CA VAL A 322 -10.27 11.47 -8.56
C VAL A 322 -11.56 12.20 -8.25
N ASN A 323 -12.51 11.51 -7.63
CA ASN A 323 -13.82 12.02 -7.28
C ASN A 323 -13.90 12.35 -5.79
N PHE A 324 -13.83 13.64 -5.47
CA PHE A 324 -14.01 14.17 -4.12
C PHE A 324 -15.49 14.30 -3.71
N GLY A 325 -16.42 13.96 -4.60
CA GLY A 325 -17.86 14.10 -4.38
C GLY A 325 -18.40 15.53 -4.56
N GLY A 326 -19.72 15.68 -4.61
CA GLY A 326 -20.37 17.00 -4.71
C GLY A 326 -20.10 17.80 -6.00
N GLY A 327 -19.75 17.10 -7.10
CA GLY A 327 -19.28 17.73 -8.35
C GLY A 327 -17.80 18.16 -8.33
N ILE A 328 -17.11 17.71 -7.28
CA ILE A 328 -15.69 17.67 -6.95
C ILE A 328 -14.79 16.71 -7.74
N GLN A 329 -14.19 17.04 -8.88
CA GLN A 329 -13.36 16.05 -9.59
C GLN A 329 -12.00 16.61 -10.03
N ASN A 330 -10.94 15.83 -9.85
CA ASN A 330 -9.67 16.07 -10.52
C ASN A 330 -9.54 15.11 -11.69
N ILE A 331 -9.23 15.64 -12.87
CA ILE A 331 -9.11 14.87 -14.12
C ILE A 331 -7.70 15.09 -14.64
N TYR A 332 -6.92 14.03 -14.60
CA TYR A 332 -5.56 13.97 -15.10
C TYR A 332 -5.51 13.19 -16.42
N THR A 333 -4.69 13.64 -17.35
CA THR A 333 -4.39 12.95 -18.60
C THR A 333 -2.93 13.12 -18.95
N ALA A 334 -2.24 12.03 -19.27
CA ALA A 334 -0.91 12.07 -19.83
C ALA A 334 -0.85 11.31 -21.14
N VAL A 335 -0.53 12.01 -22.21
CA VAL A 335 -0.37 11.45 -23.55
C VAL A 335 1.12 11.31 -23.83
N PRO A 336 1.65 10.10 -24.11
CA PRO A 336 3.06 9.90 -24.43
C PRO A 336 3.51 10.77 -25.61
N GLY A 337 4.73 11.30 -25.53
CA GLY A 337 5.31 12.01 -26.66
C GLY A 337 5.77 11.06 -27.76
N THR A 338 5.69 11.49 -29.02
CA THR A 338 6.22 10.72 -30.16
C THR A 338 7.73 10.58 -30.08
N ASP A 339 8.27 9.41 -30.43
CA ASP A 339 9.71 9.13 -30.52
C ASP A 339 10.50 9.44 -29.23
N GLY A 340 9.90 9.20 -28.06
CA GLY A 340 10.53 9.49 -26.76
C GLY A 340 10.53 10.96 -26.38
N GLY A 341 9.70 11.78 -27.03
CA GLY A 341 9.41 13.13 -26.58
C GLY A 341 8.69 13.15 -25.23
N SER A 342 8.75 14.28 -24.52
CA SER A 342 8.03 14.45 -23.26
C SER A 342 6.52 14.24 -23.43
N ALA A 343 5.88 13.63 -22.44
CA ALA A 343 4.44 13.50 -22.43
C ALA A 343 3.74 14.87 -22.39
N THR A 344 2.54 14.92 -22.94
CA THR A 344 1.62 16.05 -22.77
C THR A 344 0.74 15.78 -21.57
N ILE A 345 0.99 16.52 -20.47
CA ILE A 345 0.27 16.37 -19.20
C ILE A 345 -0.79 17.45 -19.09
N THR A 346 -2.04 17.02 -18.95
CA THR A 346 -3.20 17.87 -18.65
C THR A 346 -3.76 17.49 -17.29
N ASP A 347 -3.94 18.46 -16.41
CA ASP A 347 -4.58 18.23 -15.11
C ASP A 347 -5.62 19.33 -14.87
N THR A 348 -6.87 18.94 -14.63
CA THR A 348 -7.99 19.87 -14.42
C THR A 348 -8.77 19.51 -13.18
N LEU A 349 -8.85 20.46 -12.23
CA LEU A 349 -9.83 20.43 -11.16
C LEU A 349 -11.16 20.97 -11.66
N VAL A 350 -12.14 20.08 -11.83
CA VAL A 350 -13.53 20.35 -12.15
C VAL A 350 -14.30 20.62 -10.86
N THR A 351 -15.02 21.74 -10.81
CA THR A 351 -15.90 22.08 -9.70
C THR A 351 -17.26 22.54 -10.23
N PRO A 352 -18.32 22.57 -9.40
CA PRO A 352 -19.62 23.12 -9.81
C PRO A 352 -19.58 24.60 -10.23
N TRP A 353 -18.50 25.31 -9.89
CA TRP A 353 -18.34 26.74 -10.17
C TRP A 353 -17.35 27.05 -11.29
N GLY A 354 -16.77 26.02 -11.91
CA GLY A 354 -15.83 26.14 -13.02
C GLY A 354 -14.62 25.24 -12.87
N ASN A 355 -13.84 25.18 -13.95
CA ASN A 355 -12.66 24.32 -14.07
C ASN A 355 -11.39 25.14 -13.82
N THR A 356 -10.43 24.55 -13.11
CA THR A 356 -9.10 25.12 -12.86
C THR A 356 -8.04 24.20 -13.44
N ASP A 357 -7.17 24.74 -14.27
CA ASP A 357 -6.00 24.03 -14.82
C ASP A 357 -4.91 23.92 -13.75
N LEU A 358 -4.52 22.70 -13.41
CA LEU A 358 -3.45 22.34 -12.48
C LEU A 358 -2.23 21.74 -13.18
N SER A 359 -2.19 21.69 -14.52
CA SER A 359 -1.09 21.08 -15.29
C SER A 359 0.29 21.56 -14.86
N SER A 360 0.44 22.85 -14.55
CA SER A 360 1.73 23.40 -14.13
C SER A 360 2.19 22.90 -12.75
N LEU A 361 1.25 22.50 -11.89
CA LEU A 361 1.55 21.95 -10.57
C LEU A 361 2.08 20.52 -10.67
N PHE A 362 1.54 19.74 -11.60
CA PHE A 362 1.85 18.31 -11.77
C PHE A 362 2.67 18.00 -13.03
N ALA A 363 3.30 19.00 -13.64
CA ALA A 363 4.13 18.81 -14.84
C ALA A 363 5.33 17.87 -14.63
N GLY A 364 5.71 17.61 -13.37
CA GLY A 364 6.74 16.64 -12.99
C GLY A 364 6.23 15.20 -12.82
N PHE A 365 4.92 14.98 -12.75
CA PHE A 365 4.34 13.65 -12.69
C PHE A 365 4.07 13.16 -14.11
N ASP A 366 4.89 12.24 -14.62
CA ASP A 366 4.66 11.61 -15.93
C ASP A 366 4.24 10.16 -15.73
N ALA A 367 2.93 9.94 -15.64
CA ALA A 367 2.33 8.61 -15.49
C ALA A 367 2.62 7.66 -16.67
N THR A 368 3.14 8.17 -17.80
CA THR A 368 3.48 7.35 -18.97
C THR A 368 4.87 6.72 -18.87
N GLN A 369 5.67 7.14 -17.88
CA GLN A 369 7.04 6.69 -17.69
C GLN A 369 7.16 5.79 -16.45
N PRO A 370 8.14 4.87 -16.43
CA PRO A 370 8.51 4.17 -15.21
C PRO A 370 9.03 5.15 -14.14
N LEU A 371 8.99 4.72 -12.88
CA LEU A 371 9.55 5.46 -11.75
C LEU A 371 11.09 5.38 -11.76
N ASP A 372 11.75 6.50 -11.45
CA ASP A 372 13.21 6.58 -11.32
C ASP A 372 13.63 6.40 -9.84
N PRO A 373 14.33 5.30 -9.49
CA PRO A 373 14.83 5.09 -8.12
C PRO A 373 15.84 6.14 -7.67
N GLY A 374 16.52 6.81 -8.59
CA GLY A 374 17.48 7.86 -8.27
C GLY A 374 16.85 9.20 -7.89
N ALA A 375 15.56 9.39 -8.17
CA ALA A 375 14.94 10.71 -8.13
C ALA A 375 15.02 11.35 -6.73
N ALA A 376 14.57 10.62 -5.69
CA ALA A 376 14.66 11.05 -4.29
C ALA A 376 16.10 11.19 -3.75
N LEU A 377 17.06 10.52 -4.38
CA LEU A 377 18.47 10.47 -3.94
C LEU A 377 19.31 11.62 -4.51
N THR A 378 18.78 12.37 -5.47
CA THR A 378 19.48 13.46 -6.17
C THR A 378 20.09 14.49 -5.21
N ALA A 379 19.37 14.85 -4.13
CA ALA A 379 19.83 15.81 -3.14
C ALA A 379 21.05 15.33 -2.34
N LEU A 380 21.32 14.02 -2.33
CA LEU A 380 22.42 13.35 -1.64
C LEU A 380 23.59 13.03 -2.57
N GLY A 381 23.53 13.48 -3.82
CA GLY A 381 24.55 13.23 -4.82
C GLY A 381 25.93 13.78 -4.40
N VAL A 382 26.97 12.96 -4.57
CA VAL A 382 28.35 13.34 -4.22
C VAL A 382 29.10 14.04 -5.37
N GLY A 383 28.43 14.19 -6.52
CA GLY A 383 29.00 14.75 -7.75
C GLY A 383 29.96 13.80 -8.45
N VAL A 384 30.22 14.07 -9.73
CA VAL A 384 31.15 13.25 -10.55
C VAL A 384 32.60 13.51 -10.15
N GLY A 385 33.25 12.50 -9.57
CA GLY A 385 34.68 12.52 -9.26
C GLY A 385 35.25 11.10 -9.10
N GLY A 386 36.34 10.80 -9.80
CA GLY A 386 36.92 9.45 -9.83
C GLY A 386 36.16 8.50 -10.76
N ASP A 387 35.94 7.27 -10.30
CA ASP A 387 35.23 6.20 -11.02
C ASP A 387 33.71 6.17 -10.74
N LEU A 388 33.18 7.16 -10.00
CA LEU A 388 31.77 7.22 -9.60
C LEU A 388 30.86 7.72 -10.75
N SER A 389 29.65 7.15 -10.83
CA SER A 389 28.62 7.61 -11.75
C SER A 389 27.99 8.95 -11.34
N LYS A 390 27.13 9.48 -12.22
CA LYS A 390 26.33 10.68 -11.95
C LYS A 390 25.25 10.45 -10.89
N ASP A 391 24.89 9.19 -10.66
CA ASP A 391 23.80 8.78 -9.76
C ASP A 391 24.35 8.32 -8.41
N ALA A 392 25.66 8.45 -8.17
CA ALA A 392 26.28 8.14 -6.89
C ALA A 392 25.84 9.10 -5.78
N PHE A 393 25.50 8.55 -4.62
CA PHE A 393 24.96 9.28 -3.46
C PHE A 393 25.60 8.80 -2.16
N ALA A 394 25.57 9.64 -1.11
CA ALA A 394 26.15 9.29 0.19
C ALA A 394 25.11 9.23 1.31
N LEU A 395 25.20 8.17 2.11
CA LEU A 395 24.38 7.92 3.30
C LEU A 395 25.25 7.26 4.37
N ASP A 396 25.09 7.69 5.62
CA ASP A 396 25.79 7.12 6.79
C ASP A 396 27.32 6.96 6.63
N GLY A 397 27.96 7.91 5.93
CA GLY A 397 29.41 7.87 5.67
C GLY A 397 29.86 6.86 4.62
N LEU A 398 28.93 6.16 3.97
CA LEU A 398 29.15 5.33 2.79
C LEU A 398 28.74 6.10 1.53
N THR A 399 29.38 5.78 0.41
CA THR A 399 28.93 6.24 -0.92
C THR A 399 28.45 5.03 -1.71
N PHE A 400 27.24 5.12 -2.23
CA PHE A 400 26.62 4.11 -3.07
C PHE A 400 26.65 4.58 -4.52
N ASP A 401 27.05 3.71 -5.43
CA ASP A 401 27.05 3.98 -6.87
C ASP A 401 26.24 2.91 -7.61
N PRO A 402 25.06 3.25 -8.13
CA PRO A 402 24.19 2.28 -8.79
C PRO A 402 24.72 1.84 -10.14
N TYR A 403 24.51 0.57 -10.46
CA TYR A 403 24.77 0.02 -11.78
C TYR A 403 23.74 -1.03 -12.16
N ALA A 404 23.64 -1.28 -13.46
CA ALA A 404 22.83 -2.33 -14.05
C ALA A 404 23.70 -3.25 -14.91
N LEU A 405 23.29 -4.50 -15.11
CA LEU A 405 23.95 -5.42 -16.02
C LEU A 405 23.22 -5.46 -17.37
N ASP A 406 23.79 -4.85 -18.40
CA ASP A 406 23.34 -5.01 -19.78
C ASP A 406 24.18 -6.08 -20.48
N ASN A 407 23.58 -7.24 -20.76
CA ASN A 407 24.24 -8.39 -21.38
C ASN A 407 25.55 -8.79 -20.68
N GLY A 408 25.57 -8.70 -19.33
CA GLY A 408 26.73 -9.01 -18.49
C GLY A 408 27.80 -7.92 -18.46
N THR A 409 27.51 -6.73 -19.00
CA THR A 409 28.37 -5.55 -18.89
C THR A 409 27.73 -4.55 -17.94
N GLU A 410 28.51 -4.02 -16.99
CA GLU A 410 28.03 -2.97 -16.11
C GLU A 410 27.75 -1.68 -16.88
N VAL A 411 26.56 -1.13 -16.67
CA VAL A 411 26.11 0.16 -17.14
C VAL A 411 25.79 1.00 -15.91
N ALA A 412 26.38 2.17 -15.83
CA ALA A 412 26.19 3.06 -14.68
C ALA A 412 24.76 3.61 -14.60
N GLY A 413 24.24 3.72 -13.38
CA GLY A 413 22.92 4.29 -13.08
C GLY A 413 21.89 3.25 -12.63
N PHE A 414 20.74 3.75 -12.20
CA PHE A 414 19.61 2.92 -11.79
C PHE A 414 18.88 2.30 -12.98
N THR A 415 18.27 1.14 -12.76
CA THR A 415 17.26 0.58 -13.65
C THR A 415 15.89 1.15 -13.27
N ALA A 416 15.20 1.77 -14.23
CA ALA A 416 13.86 2.32 -14.01
C ALA A 416 12.84 1.23 -13.63
N ILE A 417 11.87 1.59 -12.79
CA ILE A 417 10.93 0.65 -12.17
C ILE A 417 9.52 0.90 -12.68
N ASN A 418 8.91 -0.11 -13.30
CA ASN A 418 7.49 -0.02 -13.67
C ASN A 418 6.63 0.03 -12.40
N PRO A 419 5.64 0.93 -12.32
CA PRO A 419 4.74 0.96 -11.17
C PRO A 419 3.93 -0.33 -11.09
N MET A 420 3.85 -0.91 -9.90
CA MET A 420 2.93 -2.01 -9.59
C MET A 420 1.50 -1.49 -9.42
N PHE A 421 1.35 -0.24 -8.97
CA PHE A 421 0.07 0.41 -8.80
C PHE A 421 0.24 1.93 -8.98
N GLY A 422 -0.77 2.60 -9.55
CA GLY A 422 -0.77 4.06 -9.61
C GLY A 422 -2.12 4.67 -9.96
N VAL A 423 -2.40 5.82 -9.36
CA VAL A 423 -3.53 6.71 -9.61
C VAL A 423 -3.00 8.14 -9.67
N ALA A 424 -2.88 8.67 -10.87
CA ALA A 424 -2.30 9.98 -11.14
C ALA A 424 -3.23 11.15 -10.77
N PRO A 425 -2.69 12.29 -10.32
CA PRO A 425 -1.31 12.52 -9.90
C PRO A 425 -1.07 12.12 -8.43
N LEU A 426 -2.01 11.41 -7.79
CA LEU A 426 -1.99 11.17 -6.34
C LEU A 426 -0.87 10.23 -5.90
N LEU A 427 -0.76 9.05 -6.51
CA LEU A 427 0.09 7.98 -6.02
C LEU A 427 0.62 7.14 -7.17
N ALA A 428 1.89 6.81 -7.13
CA ALA A 428 2.46 5.69 -7.86
C ALA A 428 3.38 4.91 -6.91
N ILE A 429 3.31 3.59 -6.95
CA ILE A 429 4.14 2.68 -6.16
C ILE A 429 4.79 1.70 -7.13
N GLY A 430 6.11 1.57 -7.04
CA GLY A 430 6.90 0.61 -7.81
C GLY A 430 7.84 -0.21 -6.93
N GLY A 431 8.34 -1.30 -7.49
CA GLY A 431 9.19 -2.23 -6.78
C GLY A 431 8.38 -3.18 -5.90
N GLY A 432 8.90 -3.52 -4.73
CA GLY A 432 8.21 -4.46 -3.83
C GLY A 432 8.93 -5.79 -3.65
N SER A 433 8.36 -6.62 -2.78
CA SER A 433 8.76 -8.00 -2.57
C SER A 433 7.54 -8.90 -2.65
N LEU A 434 7.64 -10.00 -3.40
CA LEU A 434 6.59 -11.02 -3.46
C LEU A 434 7.19 -12.37 -3.05
N PHE A 435 6.62 -12.98 -2.01
CA PHE A 435 7.14 -14.22 -1.41
C PHE A 435 8.64 -14.14 -1.07
N GLY A 436 9.09 -12.99 -0.57
CA GLY A 436 10.49 -12.74 -0.22
C GLY A 436 11.42 -12.49 -1.42
N THR A 437 10.88 -12.39 -2.64
CA THR A 437 11.65 -12.08 -3.85
C THR A 437 11.43 -10.63 -4.26
N ALA A 438 12.51 -9.85 -4.36
CA ALA A 438 12.44 -8.48 -4.84
C ALA A 438 11.95 -8.41 -6.30
N LEU A 439 10.97 -7.54 -6.57
CA LEU A 439 10.37 -7.38 -7.90
C LEU A 439 11.19 -6.48 -8.83
N SER A 440 12.04 -5.62 -8.27
CA SER A 440 12.92 -4.73 -9.03
C SER A 440 14.22 -4.47 -8.26
N PRO A 441 15.06 -5.51 -8.10
CA PRO A 441 16.31 -5.35 -7.36
C PRO A 441 17.25 -4.38 -8.08
N GLN A 442 18.07 -3.69 -7.30
CA GLN A 442 19.13 -2.83 -7.82
C GLN A 442 20.46 -3.26 -7.21
N ASP A 443 21.53 -3.14 -8.00
CA ASP A 443 22.89 -3.41 -7.55
C ASP A 443 23.62 -2.09 -7.34
N LEU A 444 24.36 -2.00 -6.22
CA LEU A 444 25.10 -0.81 -5.83
C LEU A 444 26.55 -1.17 -5.51
N HIS A 445 27.51 -0.45 -6.08
CA HIS A 445 28.87 -0.43 -5.56
C HIS A 445 28.91 0.41 -4.28
N VAL A 446 29.67 -0.03 -3.28
CA VAL A 446 29.78 0.63 -1.97
C VAL A 446 31.20 1.08 -1.72
N TYR A 447 31.37 2.35 -1.44
CA TYR A 447 32.66 2.97 -1.12
C TYR A 447 32.67 3.47 0.33
N GLY A 448 33.82 3.32 0.98
CA GLY A 448 34.05 3.86 2.32
C GLY A 448 34.21 5.38 2.32
N ALA A 449 34.20 5.97 3.52
CA ALA A 449 34.39 7.41 3.70
C ALA A 449 35.73 7.95 3.17
N ASP A 450 36.72 7.08 2.95
CA ASP A 450 38.02 7.41 2.34
C ASP A 450 38.02 7.30 0.81
N GLY A 451 36.89 6.93 0.20
CA GLY A 451 36.70 6.74 -1.24
C GLY A 451 37.20 5.39 -1.77
N SER A 452 37.60 4.45 -0.90
CA SER A 452 37.98 3.10 -1.33
C SER A 452 36.74 2.25 -1.64
N LEU A 453 36.79 1.44 -2.70
CA LEU A 453 35.75 0.45 -2.99
C LEU A 453 35.78 -0.64 -1.92
N LEU A 454 34.65 -0.87 -1.27
CA LEU A 454 34.47 -1.91 -0.27
C LEU A 454 33.91 -3.20 -0.87
N GLY A 455 33.14 -3.09 -1.96
CA GLY A 455 32.46 -4.18 -2.63
C GLY A 455 31.15 -3.72 -3.27
N SER A 456 30.24 -4.65 -3.49
CA SER A 456 28.89 -4.38 -4.00
C SER A 456 27.81 -4.99 -3.11
N VAL A 457 26.59 -4.48 -3.21
CA VAL A 457 25.41 -4.98 -2.51
C VAL A 457 24.24 -5.11 -3.47
N GLY A 458 23.48 -6.19 -3.30
CA GLY A 458 22.17 -6.34 -3.91
C GLY A 458 21.11 -5.72 -3.01
N THR A 459 20.07 -5.14 -3.60
CA THR A 459 19.01 -4.47 -2.86
C THR A 459 17.62 -4.85 -3.34
N ALA A 460 16.65 -4.86 -2.43
CA ALA A 460 15.23 -4.79 -2.76
C ALA A 460 14.79 -3.34 -2.70
N VAL A 461 14.30 -2.79 -3.82
CA VAL A 461 13.97 -1.36 -3.94
C VAL A 461 12.46 -1.17 -4.02
N HIS A 462 12.00 -0.15 -3.31
CA HIS A 462 10.63 0.34 -3.29
C HIS A 462 10.68 1.82 -3.62
N VAL A 463 9.88 2.24 -4.57
CA VAL A 463 9.80 3.63 -4.99
C VAL A 463 8.37 4.10 -4.96
N SER A 464 8.16 5.36 -4.62
CA SER A 464 6.87 5.99 -4.80
C SER A 464 7.00 7.43 -5.27
N ASN A 465 5.92 7.87 -5.90
CA ASN A 465 5.67 9.27 -6.16
C ASN A 465 4.29 9.62 -5.60
N LEU A 466 4.26 10.57 -4.67
CA LEU A 466 3.05 11.09 -4.04
C LEU A 466 2.86 12.54 -4.50
N PHE A 467 1.68 12.83 -5.07
CA PHE A 467 1.30 14.13 -5.61
C PHE A 467 2.23 14.70 -6.71
N GLY A 468 3.09 13.92 -7.36
CA GLY A 468 4.03 14.47 -8.35
C GLY A 468 5.18 15.29 -7.81
N MET A 469 5.31 15.35 -6.48
CA MET A 469 6.24 16.27 -5.84
C MET A 469 6.96 15.66 -4.65
N ILE A 470 6.50 14.50 -4.16
CA ILE A 470 7.12 13.77 -3.06
C ILE A 470 7.59 12.45 -3.63
N GLU A 471 8.90 12.30 -3.74
CA GLU A 471 9.54 11.08 -4.21
C GLU A 471 10.15 10.35 -3.03
N THR A 472 9.86 9.05 -2.92
CA THR A 472 10.48 8.19 -1.92
C THR A 472 11.23 7.08 -2.62
N THR A 473 12.49 6.88 -2.24
CA THR A 473 13.26 5.67 -2.57
C THR A 473 13.64 4.97 -1.29
N GLN A 474 13.10 3.79 -1.07
CA GLN A 474 13.55 2.87 -0.04
C GLN A 474 14.31 1.71 -0.68
N PHE A 475 15.44 1.34 -0.08
CA PHE A 475 16.13 0.10 -0.43
C PHE A 475 16.54 -0.68 0.81
N THR A 476 16.32 -1.99 0.74
CA THR A 476 16.72 -2.98 1.74
C THR A 476 17.92 -3.75 1.23
N ILE A 477 18.98 -3.85 2.01
CA ILE A 477 20.17 -4.64 1.67
C ILE A 477 19.81 -6.13 1.75
N THR A 478 19.95 -6.85 0.64
CA THR A 478 19.60 -8.29 0.57
C THR A 478 20.83 -9.20 0.57
N GLY A 479 22.02 -8.64 0.41
CA GLY A 479 23.30 -9.35 0.41
C GLY A 479 24.44 -8.45 -0.05
N GLY A 480 25.68 -8.82 0.28
CA GLY A 480 26.88 -8.09 -0.13
C GLY A 480 28.03 -8.99 -0.53
N GLU A 481 28.81 -8.54 -1.52
CA GLU A 481 30.06 -9.15 -1.96
C GLU A 481 31.21 -8.17 -1.72
N PHE A 482 32.18 -8.55 -0.91
CA PHE A 482 33.35 -7.72 -0.63
C PHE A 482 34.32 -7.71 -1.81
N GLU A 483 34.95 -6.55 -2.03
CA GLU A 483 36.09 -6.42 -2.94
C GLU A 483 37.29 -7.23 -2.43
N ASP A 484 38.17 -7.69 -3.33
CA ASP A 484 39.31 -8.53 -2.94
C ASP A 484 40.22 -7.83 -1.92
N GLY A 485 40.47 -8.50 -0.80
CA GLY A 485 41.24 -7.95 0.33
C GLY A 485 40.45 -7.08 1.31
N VAL A 486 39.15 -6.84 1.09
CA VAL A 486 38.23 -6.19 2.04
C VAL A 486 37.46 -7.26 2.82
N THR A 487 37.24 -7.05 4.12
CA THR A 487 36.53 -8.04 4.98
C THR A 487 35.46 -7.43 5.88
N ALA A 488 35.26 -6.12 5.82
CA ALA A 488 34.31 -5.39 6.65
C ALA A 488 33.99 -4.02 6.02
N GLY A 489 32.88 -3.41 6.44
CA GLY A 489 32.50 -2.06 6.05
C GLY A 489 31.28 -1.98 5.13
N LEU A 490 30.84 -3.11 4.56
CA LEU A 490 29.53 -3.17 3.90
C LEU A 490 28.40 -3.07 4.95
N PRO A 491 27.25 -2.50 4.58
CA PRO A 491 26.03 -2.57 5.38
C PRO A 491 25.65 -4.01 5.73
N ALA A 492 24.96 -4.21 6.86
CA ALA A 492 24.45 -5.52 7.23
C ALA A 492 23.23 -5.90 6.37
N ASP A 493 23.06 -7.19 6.08
CA ASP A 493 21.84 -7.71 5.45
C ASP A 493 20.61 -7.34 6.27
N GLY A 494 19.53 -6.92 5.59
CA GLY A 494 18.31 -6.40 6.19
C GLY A 494 18.38 -4.92 6.61
N THR A 495 19.53 -4.24 6.44
CA THR A 495 19.59 -2.78 6.65
C THR A 495 18.69 -2.08 5.65
N ILE A 496 17.89 -1.13 6.12
CA ILE A 496 16.96 -0.35 5.30
C ILE A 496 17.40 1.11 5.31
N TYR A 497 17.45 1.69 4.13
CA TYR A 497 17.53 3.14 3.93
C TYR A 497 16.29 3.59 3.18
N SER A 498 15.65 4.64 3.66
CA SER A 498 14.53 5.28 2.97
C SER A 498 14.78 6.78 2.91
N VAL A 499 14.74 7.31 1.70
CA VAL A 499 14.95 8.74 1.43
C VAL A 499 13.68 9.28 0.81
N THR A 500 13.11 10.31 1.43
CA THR A 500 11.93 11.02 0.90
C THR A 500 12.28 12.47 0.64
N GLU A 501 12.05 12.93 -0.58
CA GLU A 501 12.10 14.35 -0.95
C GLU A 501 10.76 15.01 -0.62
N LEU A 502 10.80 16.10 0.16
CA LEU A 502 9.64 16.84 0.65
C LEU A 502 9.81 18.33 0.33
N PHE A 503 9.49 18.76 -0.89
CA PHE A 503 9.40 20.18 -1.25
C PHE A 503 10.68 20.98 -0.91
N GLY A 504 11.85 20.41 -1.19
CA GLY A 504 13.17 20.98 -0.89
C GLY A 504 13.73 20.58 0.48
N TRP A 505 13.06 19.71 1.23
CA TRP A 505 13.58 19.03 2.41
C TRP A 505 13.83 17.56 2.07
N THR A 506 14.72 16.91 2.80
CA THR A 506 15.02 15.48 2.58
C THR A 506 14.90 14.76 3.91
N ASN A 507 13.95 13.84 4.03
CA ASN A 507 13.85 12.93 5.15
C ASN A 507 14.71 11.69 4.84
N ILE A 508 15.58 11.32 5.78
CA ILE A 508 16.46 10.16 5.67
C ILE A 508 16.17 9.26 6.88
N TYR A 509 15.46 8.18 6.60
CA TYR A 509 15.19 7.11 7.54
C TYR A 509 16.18 5.96 7.33
N GLN A 510 16.68 5.41 8.42
CA GLN A 510 17.57 4.26 8.45
C GLN A 510 17.13 3.30 9.55
N ALA A 511 17.05 2.02 9.23
CA ALA A 511 16.88 0.96 10.21
C ALA A 511 17.93 -0.12 10.00
N ILE A 512 18.70 -0.38 11.05
CA ILE A 512 19.72 -1.43 11.06
C ILE A 512 19.18 -2.57 11.92
N PRO A 513 19.04 -3.79 11.39
CA PRO A 513 18.51 -4.91 12.14
C PRO A 513 19.41 -5.22 13.34
N GLY A 514 18.78 -5.54 14.47
CA GLY A 514 19.50 -5.95 15.66
C GLY A 514 20.11 -7.34 15.50
N LEU A 515 21.32 -7.54 16.04
CA LEU A 515 21.93 -8.87 16.09
C LEU A 515 21.28 -9.70 17.21
N ASP A 516 21.14 -11.01 17.00
CA ASP A 516 20.71 -11.99 18.01
C ASP A 516 19.37 -11.66 18.70
N GLY A 517 18.41 -11.07 17.96
CA GLY A 517 17.08 -10.71 18.48
C GLY A 517 17.04 -9.46 19.34
N SER A 518 18.09 -8.63 19.30
CA SER A 518 18.01 -7.26 19.79
C SER A 518 17.12 -6.40 18.88
N ALA A 519 16.55 -5.32 19.44
CA ALA A 519 15.75 -4.38 18.67
C ALA A 519 16.61 -3.69 17.58
N ALA A 520 15.99 -3.36 16.45
CA ALA A 520 16.64 -2.59 15.41
C ALA A 520 17.11 -1.21 15.93
N SER A 521 18.21 -0.72 15.36
CA SER A 521 18.65 0.66 15.54
C SER A 521 17.98 1.52 14.49
N ILE A 522 17.05 2.37 14.93
CA ILE A 522 16.29 3.28 14.07
C ILE A 522 16.86 4.70 14.18
N SER A 523 17.08 5.34 13.04
CA SER A 523 17.43 6.75 12.91
C SER A 523 16.53 7.39 11.87
N ASP A 524 15.97 8.56 12.17
CA ASP A 524 15.29 9.39 11.19
C ASP A 524 15.75 10.84 11.29
N VAL A 525 16.25 11.38 10.19
CA VAL A 525 16.77 12.75 10.11
C VAL A 525 16.09 13.51 8.98
N LEU A 526 15.41 14.60 9.35
CA LEU A 526 14.91 15.57 8.38
C LEU A 526 15.98 16.63 8.11
N VAL A 527 16.53 16.61 6.91
CA VAL A 527 17.49 17.58 6.39
C VAL A 527 16.72 18.76 5.80
N THR A 528 16.95 19.95 6.34
CA THR A 528 16.32 21.20 5.87
C THR A 528 17.38 22.23 5.53
N PRO A 529 17.04 23.29 4.76
CA PRO A 529 17.93 24.43 4.53
C PRO A 529 18.38 25.15 5.82
N PHE A 530 17.73 24.90 6.95
CA PHE A 530 18.01 25.53 8.25
C PHE A 530 18.81 24.62 9.19
N GLY A 531 19.11 23.39 8.78
CA GLY A 531 19.80 22.38 9.58
C GLY A 531 19.03 21.07 9.65
N ASN A 532 19.65 20.09 10.31
CA ASN A 532 19.12 18.73 10.44
C ASN A 532 18.30 18.62 11.73
N MET A 533 17.15 17.96 11.65
CA MET A 533 16.28 17.66 12.78
C MET A 533 16.20 16.14 12.96
N ASP A 534 16.50 15.67 14.16
CA ASP A 534 16.38 14.27 14.55
C ASP A 534 14.92 13.96 14.91
N LEU A 535 14.30 13.10 14.12
CA LEU A 535 12.93 12.61 14.24
C LEU A 535 12.87 11.17 14.75
N SER A 536 14.01 10.55 15.11
CA SER A 536 14.09 9.14 15.49
C SER A 536 13.17 8.78 16.67
N TRP A 537 12.90 9.74 17.57
CA TRP A 537 11.98 9.56 18.69
C TRP A 537 10.51 9.47 18.28
N MET A 538 10.13 10.01 17.11
CA MET A 538 8.78 9.91 16.57
C MET A 538 8.52 8.53 15.97
N PHE A 539 9.56 7.92 15.40
CA PHE A 539 9.47 6.67 14.65
C PHE A 539 10.16 5.50 15.34
N SER A 540 10.47 5.61 16.63
CA SER A 540 11.14 4.52 17.36
C SER A 540 10.30 3.25 17.48
N GLY A 541 8.99 3.33 17.24
CA GLY A 541 8.09 2.18 17.13
C GLY A 541 7.96 1.62 15.72
N PHE A 542 8.51 2.31 14.71
CA PHE A 542 8.49 1.86 13.33
C PHE A 542 9.75 1.02 13.08
N ASP A 543 9.67 -0.31 13.29
CA ASP A 543 10.77 -1.21 12.92
C ASP A 543 10.58 -1.70 11.49
N ALA A 544 11.17 -0.97 10.54
CA ALA A 544 11.08 -1.36 9.14
C ALA A 544 11.71 -2.73 8.84
N THR A 545 12.60 -3.22 9.70
CA THR A 545 13.33 -4.48 9.48
C THR A 545 12.54 -5.72 9.89
N ALA A 546 11.42 -5.52 10.59
CA ALA A 546 10.53 -6.60 11.00
C ALA A 546 9.43 -6.85 9.97
N ASP A 547 9.04 -8.12 9.85
CA ASP A 547 7.80 -8.48 9.17
C ASP A 547 6.60 -7.94 9.97
N PHE A 548 5.49 -7.68 9.28
CA PHE A 548 4.25 -7.34 9.95
C PHE A 548 3.72 -8.54 10.74
N ASN A 549 3.30 -8.29 11.98
CA ASN A 549 2.65 -9.31 12.80
C ASN A 549 1.24 -8.86 13.16
N PRO A 550 0.18 -9.48 12.61
CA PRO A 550 -1.20 -9.19 12.97
C PRO A 550 -1.47 -9.26 14.48
N GLY A 551 -0.73 -10.12 15.19
CA GLY A 551 -0.83 -10.28 16.64
C GLY A 551 -0.44 -9.04 17.44
N ASP A 552 0.37 -8.14 16.89
CA ASP A 552 0.76 -6.91 17.59
C ASP A 552 -0.44 -5.97 17.80
N ILE A 553 -1.45 -6.06 16.93
CA ILE A 553 -2.71 -5.32 17.00
C ILE A 553 -3.82 -6.16 17.65
N LEU A 554 -3.91 -7.45 17.29
CA LEU A 554 -5.05 -8.29 17.65
C LEU A 554 -4.92 -8.95 19.01
N ALA A 555 -3.72 -9.38 19.42
CA ALA A 555 -3.59 -10.27 20.58
C ALA A 555 -4.11 -9.63 21.87
N GLY A 556 -5.06 -10.31 22.52
CA GLY A 556 -5.66 -9.84 23.78
C GLY A 556 -6.63 -8.67 23.63
N LEU A 557 -7.00 -8.29 22.40
CA LEU A 557 -8.08 -7.34 22.14
C LEU A 557 -9.42 -7.95 22.56
N ASP A 558 -10.10 -7.33 23.52
CA ASP A 558 -11.44 -7.75 23.98
C ASP A 558 -12.39 -6.56 23.90
N LEU A 559 -13.25 -6.59 22.89
CA LEU A 559 -14.16 -5.49 22.56
C LEU A 559 -15.62 -5.77 22.89
N GLY A 560 -15.93 -6.94 23.46
CA GLY A 560 -17.27 -7.31 23.89
C GLY A 560 -18.39 -6.89 22.93
N ASP A 561 -19.51 -6.44 23.48
CA ASP A 561 -20.64 -5.89 22.73
C ASP A 561 -20.32 -4.45 22.26
N LEU A 562 -20.30 -4.24 20.94
CA LEU A 562 -19.93 -2.97 20.31
C LEU A 562 -21.02 -1.88 20.39
N GLY A 563 -22.20 -2.20 20.94
CA GLY A 563 -23.15 -1.25 21.55
C GLY A 563 -23.78 -0.20 20.64
#